data_AF-A0A2V8QLC7-F1
#
_entry.id   AF-A0A2V8QLC7-F1
#
_cell.length_a   1.000
_cell.length_b   1.000
_cell.length_c   1.000
_cell.angle_alpha   90.00
_cell.angle_beta   90.00
_cell.angle_gamma   90.00
#
_symmetry.space_group_name_H-M   'P 1'
#
loop_
_entity.id
_entity.type
_entity.pdbx_description
1 polymer ?
#
loop_
_entity_poly.entity_id
_entity_poly.type
_entity_poly.pdbx_seq_one_letter_code
_entity_poly.pdbx_strand_id
1 'polypeptide(L)'
;MDYPITPAVRLLREKRVAFEPHLYDYEEHGGTRHSAEALGVDEHAVVKTLVMETDAHKPLIVLMHGDREVSTKQLARHLGVKSVHPCDFASAQKHTGYLVGGTSPFGTRARL
;
A
#
# COMPACT_ATOMS: atom_id res chain seq x y z
N MET A 1 21.31 -7.07 11.60
CA MET A 1 20.20 -6.25 11.04
C MET A 1 19.01 -7.16 11.10
N ASP A 2 18.16 -6.95 12.10
CA ASP A 2 17.34 -8.02 12.67
C ASP A 2 15.89 -7.95 12.18
N TYR A 3 15.71 -7.50 10.94
CA TYR A 3 14.39 -7.35 10.30
C TYR A 3 14.38 -7.93 8.88
N PRO A 4 13.23 -8.47 8.42
CA PRO A 4 13.10 -9.04 7.09
C PRO A 4 13.44 -8.06 5.97
N ILE A 5 14.16 -8.53 4.96
CA ILE A 5 14.53 -7.71 3.79
C ILE A 5 13.50 -7.90 2.68
N THR A 6 12.52 -7.00 2.63
CA THR A 6 11.50 -6.93 1.58
C THR A 6 12.01 -6.18 0.34
N PRO A 7 11.33 -6.28 -0.83
CA PRO A 7 11.67 -5.45 -1.99
C PRO A 7 11.68 -3.95 -1.70
N ALA A 8 10.78 -3.46 -0.83
CA ALA A 8 10.75 -2.08 -0.36
C ALA A 8 12.04 -1.69 0.38
N VAL A 9 12.46 -2.51 1.35
CA VAL A 9 13.70 -2.30 2.11
C VAL A 9 14.91 -2.29 1.17
N ARG A 10 14.96 -3.21 0.19
CA ARG A 10 16.03 -3.24 -0.82
C ARG A 10 16.08 -1.94 -1.62
N LEU A 11 14.93 -1.48 -2.13
CA LEU A 11 14.84 -0.25 -2.92
C LEU A 11 15.29 0.96 -2.09
N LEU A 12 14.78 1.12 -0.87
CA LEU A 12 15.13 2.26 -0.01
C LEU A 12 16.63 2.29 0.31
N ARG A 13 17.24 1.14 0.59
CA ARG A 13 18.70 1.04 0.79
C ARG A 13 19.50 1.37 -0.47
N GLU A 14 19.12 0.82 -1.62
CA GLU A 14 19.77 1.11 -2.90
C GLU A 14 19.75 2.61 -3.20
N LYS A 15 18.61 3.26 -2.93
CA LYS A 15 18.43 4.71 -3.12
C LYS A 15 18.96 5.56 -1.97
N ARG A 16 19.53 4.95 -0.92
CA ARG A 16 20.06 5.63 0.28
C ARG A 16 19.03 6.55 0.95
N VAL A 17 17.76 6.14 0.95
CA VAL A 17 16.68 6.83 1.66
C VAL A 17 16.77 6.44 3.13
N ALA A 18 16.70 7.42 4.03
CA ALA A 18 16.65 7.16 5.46
C ALA A 18 15.28 6.55 5.83
N PHE A 19 15.29 5.46 6.59
CA PHE A 19 14.09 4.83 7.14
C PHE A 19 14.43 4.07 8.41
N GLU A 20 13.43 3.90 9.28
CA GLU A 20 13.49 3.07 10.47
C GLU A 20 12.49 1.92 10.34
N PRO A 21 12.92 0.65 10.51
CA PRO A 21 12.01 -0.47 10.55
C PRO A 21 11.30 -0.55 11.90
N HIS A 22 9.98 -0.64 11.89
CA HIS A 22 9.19 -0.96 13.07
C HIS A 22 8.53 -2.33 12.87
N LEU A 23 8.87 -3.28 13.73
CA LEU A 23 8.30 -4.63 13.72
C LEU A 23 7.20 -4.73 14.76
N TYR A 24 6.13 -5.44 14.42
CA TYR A 24 5.02 -5.76 15.29
C TYR A 24 4.43 -7.11 14.86
N ASP A 25 3.73 -7.78 15.77
CA ASP A 25 3.12 -9.07 15.49
C ASP A 25 2.01 -8.93 14.44
N TYR A 26 1.91 -9.88 13.51
CA TYR A 26 0.84 -9.86 12.52
C TYR A 26 -0.48 -10.29 13.16
N GLU A 27 -1.55 -9.53 12.89
CA GLU A 27 -2.92 -9.90 13.23
C GLU A 27 -3.77 -10.03 11.97
N GLU A 28 -4.44 -11.17 11.83
CA GLU A 28 -5.36 -11.40 10.72
C GLU A 28 -6.56 -10.44 10.84
N HIS A 29 -6.85 -9.72 9.75
CA HIS A 29 -7.87 -8.66 9.72
C HIS A 29 -7.64 -7.45 10.64
N GLY A 30 -6.46 -7.30 11.26
CA GLY A 30 -6.16 -6.15 12.13
C GLY A 30 -6.07 -4.81 11.39
N GLY A 31 -5.73 -4.83 10.10
CA GLY A 31 -5.68 -3.64 9.25
C GLY A 31 -4.73 -2.55 9.76
N THR A 32 -5.05 -1.29 9.48
CA THR A 32 -4.23 -0.14 9.92
C THR A 32 -4.35 0.14 11.42
N ARG A 33 -5.50 -0.14 12.02
CA ARG A 33 -5.74 -0.02 13.45
C ARG A 33 -4.72 -0.81 14.26
N HIS A 34 -4.55 -2.09 13.94
CA HIS A 34 -3.59 -2.95 14.64
C HIS A 34 -2.16 -2.40 14.57
N SER A 35 -1.72 -1.97 13.39
CA SER A 35 -0.39 -1.36 13.25
C SER A 35 -0.27 -0.04 14.02
N ALA A 36 -1.33 0.76 14.10
CA ALA A 36 -1.32 2.01 14.85
C ALA A 36 -1.20 1.74 16.36
N GLU A 37 -1.98 0.78 16.88
CA GLU A 37 -1.96 0.35 18.28
C GLU A 37 -0.60 -0.24 18.66
N ALA A 38 -0.06 -1.15 17.85
CA ALA A 38 1.24 -1.78 18.11
C ALA A 38 2.41 -0.77 18.10
N LEU A 39 2.30 0.31 17.31
CA LEU A 39 3.31 1.36 17.21
C LEU A 39 3.05 2.54 18.16
N GLY A 40 1.92 2.56 18.87
CA GLY A 40 1.53 3.65 19.76
C GLY A 40 1.32 4.98 19.03
N VAL A 41 0.84 4.95 17.79
CA VAL A 41 0.58 6.14 16.96
C VAL A 41 -0.90 6.27 16.64
N ASP A 42 -1.31 7.47 16.22
CA ASP A 42 -2.65 7.70 15.69
C ASP A 42 -2.85 6.92 14.37
N GLU A 43 -4.02 6.31 14.17
CA GLU A 43 -4.32 5.54 12.95
C GLU A 43 -4.22 6.42 11.68
N HIS A 44 -4.48 7.72 11.80
CA HIS A 44 -4.28 8.70 10.74
C HIS A 44 -2.80 8.80 10.33
N ALA A 45 -1.84 8.58 11.23
CA ALA A 45 -0.42 8.61 10.89
C ALA A 45 0.03 7.37 10.09
N VAL A 46 -0.75 6.30 10.12
CA VAL A 46 -0.48 5.08 9.34
C VAL A 46 -1.00 5.25 7.92
N VAL A 47 -0.15 4.99 6.93
CA VAL A 47 -0.53 5.04 5.50
C VAL A 47 -0.74 3.64 4.95
N LYS A 48 -1.95 3.34 4.50
CA LYS A 48 -2.26 2.13 3.72
C LYS A 48 -2.02 2.35 2.23
N THR A 49 -1.56 1.30 1.58
CA THR A 49 -1.38 1.24 0.13
C THR A 49 -2.49 0.42 -0.49
N LEU A 50 -3.27 1.03 -1.38
CA LEU A 50 -4.32 0.38 -2.14
C LEU A 50 -3.87 0.22 -3.60
N VAL A 51 -4.08 -0.96 -4.15
CA VAL A 51 -3.89 -1.21 -5.59
C VAL A 51 -5.25 -1.11 -6.26
N MET A 52 -5.39 -0.13 -7.14
CA MET A 52 -6.63 0.15 -7.85
C MET A 52 -6.40 0.07 -9.35
N GLU A 53 -7.45 0.00 -10.14
CA GLU A 53 -7.38 0.10 -11.59
C GLU A 53 -8.51 0.94 -12.15
N THR A 54 -8.24 1.57 -13.29
CA THR A 54 -9.26 2.28 -14.07
C THR A 54 -10.13 1.29 -14.85
N ASP A 55 -11.21 1.78 -15.46
CA ASP A 55 -12.04 1.02 -16.40
C ASP A 55 -11.27 0.46 -17.62
N ALA A 56 -10.08 0.98 -17.91
CA ALA A 56 -9.18 0.49 -18.95
C ALA A 56 -8.10 -0.49 -18.42
N HIS A 57 -8.29 -1.04 -17.22
CA HIS A 57 -7.33 -1.93 -16.55
C HIS A 57 -5.94 -1.31 -16.35
N LYS A 58 -5.87 0.02 -16.25
CA LYS A 58 -4.62 0.70 -15.91
C LYS A 58 -4.43 0.65 -14.40
N PRO A 59 -3.40 -0.04 -13.87
CA PRO A 59 -3.17 -0.14 -12.44
C PRO A 59 -2.67 1.19 -11.86
N LEU A 60 -2.99 1.40 -10.58
CA LEU A 60 -2.73 2.61 -9.80
C LEU A 60 -2.33 2.20 -8.39
N ILE A 61 -1.36 2.92 -7.81
CA ILE A 61 -1.14 2.91 -6.36
C ILE A 61 -1.83 4.13 -5.76
N VAL A 62 -2.61 3.89 -4.71
CA VAL A 62 -3.22 4.97 -3.91
C VAL A 62 -2.74 4.86 -2.47
N LEU A 63 -2.19 5.95 -1.96
CA LEU A 63 -1.81 6.09 -0.55
C LEU A 63 -2.95 6.78 0.18
N MET A 64 -3.39 6.20 1.29
CA MET A 64 -4.45 6.78 2.12
C MET A 64 -4.12 6.60 3.59
N HIS A 65 -4.59 7.53 4.42
CA HIS A 65 -4.54 7.37 5.88
C HIS A 65 -5.36 6.15 6.31
N GLY A 66 -4.94 5.48 7.39
CA GLY A 66 -5.56 4.25 7.86
C GLY A 66 -7.04 4.42 8.16
N ASP A 67 -7.37 5.52 8.83
CA ASP A 67 -8.70 5.96 9.25
C ASP A 67 -9.59 6.50 8.11
N ARG A 68 -9.07 6.60 6.87
CA ARG A 68 -9.79 7.18 5.73
C ARG A 68 -10.06 6.18 4.61
N GLU A 69 -11.05 6.51 3.80
CA GLU A 69 -11.40 5.76 2.60
C GLU A 69 -11.16 6.58 1.33
N VAL A 70 -10.90 5.88 0.24
CA VAL A 70 -10.78 6.49 -1.08
C VAL A 70 -12.14 6.50 -1.75
N SER A 71 -12.63 7.70 -2.06
CA SER A 71 -13.81 7.85 -2.91
C SER A 71 -13.44 7.53 -4.37
N THR A 72 -13.78 6.34 -4.85
CA THR A 72 -13.54 5.89 -6.23
C THR A 72 -14.15 6.82 -7.28
N LYS A 73 -15.33 7.39 -6.99
CA LYS A 73 -15.99 8.38 -7.85
C LYS A 73 -15.18 9.67 -7.98
N GLN A 74 -14.69 10.20 -6.87
CA GLN A 74 -13.87 11.42 -6.90
C GLN A 74 -12.52 11.15 -7.56
N LEU A 75 -11.91 10.00 -7.29
CA LEU A 75 -10.67 9.58 -7.94
C LEU A 75 -10.84 9.44 -9.45
N ALA A 76 -11.90 8.77 -9.91
CA ALA A 76 -12.20 8.64 -11.33
C ALA A 76 -12.38 10.00 -12.01
N ARG A 77 -13.13 10.91 -11.37
CA ARG A 77 -13.31 12.30 -11.84
C ARG A 77 -11.98 13.05 -11.92
N HIS A 78 -11.12 12.92 -10.91
CA HIS A 78 -9.81 13.57 -10.87
C HIS A 78 -8.88 13.06 -11.98
N LEU A 79 -8.94 11.75 -12.27
CA LEU A 79 -8.14 11.12 -13.31
C LEU A 79 -8.73 11.28 -14.73
N GLY A 80 -9.96 11.77 -14.87
CA GLY A 80 -10.64 11.89 -16.16
C GLY A 80 -11.02 10.53 -16.78
N VAL A 81 -11.27 9.52 -15.95
CA VAL A 81 -11.63 8.15 -16.38
C VAL A 81 -13.07 7.82 -16.00
N LYS A 82 -13.65 6.76 -16.60
CA LYS A 82 -15.05 6.42 -16.38
C LYS A 82 -15.30 5.84 -14.99
N SER A 83 -14.40 4.96 -14.53
CA SER A 83 -14.46 4.41 -13.17
C SER A 83 -13.09 4.00 -12.67
N VAL A 84 -12.97 3.87 -11.35
CA VAL A 84 -11.83 3.28 -10.66
C VAL A 84 -12.36 2.28 -9.64
N HIS A 85 -11.72 1.14 -9.51
CA HIS A 85 -12.08 0.09 -8.55
C HIS A 85 -10.81 -0.56 -7.99
N PRO A 86 -10.87 -1.22 -6.82
CA PRO A 86 -9.75 -2.02 -6.33
C PRO A 86 -9.40 -3.11 -7.34
N CYS A 87 -8.10 -3.38 -7.54
CA CYS A 87 -7.68 -4.56 -8.28
C CYS A 87 -8.11 -5.82 -7.54
N ASP A 88 -8.37 -6.89 -8.30
CA ASP A 88 -8.45 -8.22 -7.71
C ASP A 88 -7.08 -8.65 -7.10
N PHE A 89 -7.12 -9.66 -6.23
CA PHE A 89 -5.94 -10.16 -5.52
C PHE A 89 -4.81 -10.59 -6.46
N ALA A 90 -5.14 -11.28 -7.56
CA ALA A 90 -4.16 -11.83 -8.49
C ALA A 90 -3.44 -10.73 -9.28
N SER A 91 -4.20 -9.74 -9.74
CA SER A 91 -3.71 -8.56 -10.47
C SER A 91 -2.86 -7.69 -9.56
N ALA A 92 -3.31 -7.43 -8.33
CA ALA A 92 -2.53 -6.69 -7.35
C ALA A 92 -1.17 -7.37 -7.04
N GLN A 93 -1.18 -8.69 -6.83
CA GLN A 93 0.05 -9.45 -6.59
C GLN A 93 0.96 -9.50 -7.84
N LYS A 94 0.39 -9.60 -9.04
CA LYS A 94 1.14 -9.55 -10.30
C LYS A 94 1.87 -8.21 -10.46
N HIS A 95 1.17 -7.09 -10.23
CA HIS A 95 1.73 -5.76 -10.40
C HIS A 95 2.72 -5.38 -9.31
N THR A 96 2.44 -5.74 -8.05
CA THR A 96 3.24 -5.28 -6.92
C THR A 96 4.28 -6.29 -6.47
N GLY A 97 3.99 -7.59 -6.58
CA GLY A 97 4.78 -8.66 -5.97
C GLY A 97 4.54 -8.83 -4.46
N TYR A 98 3.64 -8.04 -3.86
CA TYR A 98 3.25 -8.17 -2.46
C TYR A 98 1.95 -8.96 -2.30
N LEU A 99 1.73 -9.47 -1.10
CA LEU A 99 0.44 -10.02 -0.69
C LEU A 99 -0.49 -8.88 -0.23
N VAL A 100 -1.80 -9.08 -0.39
CA VAL A 100 -2.80 -8.15 0.14
C VAL A 100 -2.74 -8.15 1.67
N GLY A 101 -2.87 -6.97 2.28
CA GLY A 101 -2.64 -6.74 3.71
C GLY A 101 -1.20 -6.32 4.06
N GLY A 102 -0.23 -6.55 3.18
CA GLY A 102 1.17 -6.17 3.37
C GLY A 102 1.79 -5.46 2.16
N THR A 103 0.96 -4.79 1.36
CA THR A 103 1.42 -4.11 0.13
C THR A 103 2.18 -2.84 0.47
N SER A 104 3.45 -2.76 0.05
CA SER A 104 4.25 -1.54 0.13
C SER A 104 4.12 -0.74 -1.18
N PRO A 105 4.18 0.60 -1.13
CA PRO A 105 4.25 1.41 -2.36
C PRO A 105 5.65 1.42 -2.98
N PHE A 106 6.63 0.81 -2.30
CA PHE A 106 8.01 0.74 -2.75
C PHE A 106 8.36 -0.66 -3.24
N GLY A 107 9.19 -0.72 -4.27
CA GLY A 107 9.72 -1.98 -4.79
C GLY A 107 8.66 -2.85 -5.49
N THR A 108 7.66 -2.23 -6.12
CA THR A 108 6.69 -2.94 -6.95
C THR A 108 7.35 -3.52 -8.20
N ARG A 109 6.81 -4.64 -8.72
CA ARG A 109 7.34 -5.29 -9.95
C ARG A 109 7.09 -4.47 -11.20
N ALA A 110 5.88 -3.93 -11.33
CA ALA A 110 5.52 -2.99 -12.37
C ALA A 110 5.81 -1.56 -11.90
N ARG A 111 6.14 -0.69 -12.85
CA ARG A 111 6.17 0.76 -12.62
C ARG A 111 4.73 1.26 -12.69
N LEU A 112 4.17 1.56 -11.52
CA LEU A 112 2.79 2.02 -11.31
C LEU A 112 2.74 3.51 -11.05
#